data_AF-A0A929QHI6-F1
#
_entry.id   AF-A0A929QHI6-F1
#
_cell.length_a   1.000
_cell.length_b   1.000
_cell.length_c   1.000
_cell.angle_alpha   90.00
_cell.angle_beta   90.00
_cell.angle_gamma   90.00
#
_symmetry.space_group_name_H-M   'P 1'
#
loop_
_entity.id
_entity.type
_entity.pdbx_description
1 polymer ?
#
loop_
_entity_poly.entity_id
_entity_poly.type
_entity_poly.pdbx_seq_one_letter_code
_entity_poly.pdbx_strand_id
1 'polypeptide(L)'
;IYEGKINFGELKQGEYLDIKVLRKATENEIWVDLKYVSPKLDGYYVKKVVDGKATNQKVETGNMNNGKIQITSGLANGDLLEE
;
A
#
# COMPACT_ATOMS: atom_id res chain seq x y z
N ILE A 1 -2.32 17.18 10.01
CA ILE A 1 -3.75 17.49 10.19
C ILE A 1 -4.21 18.00 8.84
N TYR A 2 -5.13 17.32 8.16
CA TYR A 2 -5.67 17.80 6.88
C TYR A 2 -6.75 18.83 7.19
N GLU A 3 -6.49 20.09 6.90
CA GLU A 3 -7.49 21.17 7.03
C GLU A 3 -8.25 21.30 5.70
N GLY A 4 -9.09 20.31 5.41
CA GLY A 4 -10.09 20.47 4.36
C GLY A 4 -11.18 21.42 4.86
N LYS A 5 -11.26 22.65 4.32
CA LYS A 5 -12.43 23.51 4.54
C LYS A 5 -13.61 22.95 3.76
N ILE A 6 -14.46 22.18 4.42
CA ILE A 6 -15.76 21.80 3.88
C ILE A 6 -16.62 23.06 3.87
N ASN A 7 -17.06 23.51 2.69
CA ASN A 7 -18.04 24.59 2.58
C ASN A 7 -19.44 24.00 2.84
N PHE A 8 -19.84 23.93 4.11
CA PHE A 8 -21.12 23.36 4.51
C PHE A 8 -22.35 24.10 3.95
N GLY A 9 -22.20 25.33 3.44
CA GLY A 9 -23.30 26.10 2.86
C GLY A 9 -23.82 25.58 1.51
N GLU A 10 -23.04 24.73 0.83
CA GLU A 10 -23.41 24.11 -0.45
C GLU A 10 -23.97 22.69 -0.27
N LEU A 11 -23.89 22.13 0.94
CA LEU A 11 -24.35 20.77 1.25
C LEU A 11 -25.80 20.80 1.75
N LYS A 12 -26.66 19.97 1.17
CA LYS A 12 -28.05 19.82 1.62
C LYS A 12 -28.20 18.58 2.50
N GLN A 13 -29.10 18.67 3.47
CA GLN A 13 -29.46 17.52 4.30
C GLN A 13 -30.02 16.39 3.42
N GLY A 14 -29.48 15.18 3.61
CA GLY A 14 -29.88 13.99 2.85
C GLY A 14 -29.06 13.73 1.59
N GLU A 15 -28.10 14.59 1.25
CA GLU A 15 -27.15 14.32 0.17
C GLU A 15 -26.12 13.25 0.58
N TYR A 16 -25.81 12.36 -0.37
CA TYR A 16 -24.72 11.40 -0.23
C TYR A 16 -23.41 12.07 -0.61
N LEU A 17 -22.39 11.89 0.22
CA LEU A 17 -21.07 12.47 0.03
C LEU A 17 -20.00 11.38 0.12
N ASP A 18 -19.05 11.41 -0.81
CA ASP A 18 -17.85 10.61 -0.75
C ASP A 18 -16.81 11.30 0.13
N ILE A 19 -16.51 10.69 1.28
CA ILE A 19 -15.51 11.19 2.22
C ILE A 19 -14.18 10.48 1.98
N LYS A 20 -13.15 11.24 1.60
CA LYS A 20 -11.78 10.74 1.49
C LYS A 20 -10.97 11.12 2.73
N VAL A 21 -10.61 10.14 3.53
CA VAL A 21 -9.72 10.34 4.69
C VAL A 21 -8.27 10.24 4.24
N LEU A 22 -7.52 11.35 4.34
CA LEU A 22 -6.09 11.37 4.04
C LEU A 22 -5.28 11.10 5.31
N ARG A 23 -4.57 9.97 5.33
CA ARG A 23 -3.61 9.64 6.40
C ARG A 23 -2.27 10.30 6.09
N LYS A 24 -1.55 10.70 7.14
CA LYS A 24 -0.19 11.23 6.99
C LYS A 24 0.71 10.11 6.46
N ALA A 25 1.37 10.34 5.33
CA ALA A 25 2.40 9.43 4.83
C ALA A 25 3.58 9.42 5.79
N THR A 26 4.10 8.24 6.09
CA THR A 26 5.39 8.11 6.79
C THR A 26 6.51 7.98 5.76
N GLU A 27 7.68 8.57 6.03
CA GLU A 27 8.76 8.72 5.03
C GLU A 27 9.39 7.39 4.58
N ASN A 28 9.12 6.28 5.29
CA ASN A 28 9.76 4.98 5.07
C ASN A 28 8.78 3.87 4.67
N GLU A 29 7.67 4.21 4.02
CA GLU A 29 6.70 3.20 3.56
C GLU A 29 7.17 2.53 2.26
N ILE A 30 7.24 1.20 2.28
CA ILE A 30 7.47 0.41 1.08
C ILE A 30 6.12 0.11 0.44
N TRP A 31 5.90 0.62 -0.77
CA TRP A 31 4.70 0.37 -1.56
C TRP A 31 5.08 -0.37 -2.85
N VAL A 32 4.48 -1.54 -3.04
CA VAL A 32 4.78 -2.44 -4.17
C VAL A 32 3.53 -2.61 -5.04
N ASP A 33 3.69 -2.64 -6.36
CA ASP A 33 2.58 -2.97 -7.26
C ASP A 33 2.06 -4.39 -7.00
N LEU A 34 0.74 -4.55 -7.01
CA LEU A 34 0.08 -5.84 -6.70
C LEU A 34 0.59 -7.00 -7.56
N LYS A 35 1.04 -6.74 -8.78
CA LYS A 35 1.58 -7.76 -9.69
C LYS A 35 2.81 -8.50 -9.15
N TYR A 36 3.57 -7.88 -8.24
CA TYR A 36 4.74 -8.51 -7.60
C TYR A 36 4.39 -9.31 -6.35
N VAL A 37 3.13 -9.25 -5.89
CA VAL A 37 2.69 -9.87 -4.65
C VAL A 37 1.80 -11.07 -4.96
N SER A 38 2.29 -12.26 -4.60
CA SER A 38 1.59 -13.52 -4.74
C SER A 38 0.96 -13.94 -3.40
N PRO A 39 -0.38 -14.03 -3.29
CA PRO A 39 -1.02 -14.60 -2.12
C PRO A 39 -0.83 -16.12 -2.07
N LYS A 40 -0.59 -16.65 -0.88
CA LYS A 40 -0.55 -18.09 -0.57
C LYS A 40 -1.41 -18.37 0.67
N LEU A 41 -1.63 -19.65 0.96
CA LEU A 41 -2.45 -20.09 2.10
C LEU A 41 -1.98 -19.52 3.45
N ASP A 42 -0.68 -19.26 3.60
CA ASP A 42 -0.06 -18.83 4.85
C ASP A 42 0.35 -17.36 4.87
N GLY A 43 0.01 -16.57 3.83
CA GLY A 43 0.34 -15.14 3.77
C GLY A 43 0.72 -14.66 2.37
N TYR A 44 1.42 -13.53 2.31
CA TYR A 44 1.83 -12.89 1.06
C TYR A 44 3.31 -13.08 0.79
N TYR A 45 3.66 -13.21 -0.49
CA TYR A 45 5.02 -13.45 -0.93
C TYR A 45 5.39 -12.56 -2.11
N VAL A 46 6.68 -12.22 -2.20
CA VAL A 46 7.28 -11.54 -3.36
C VAL A 46 8.48 -12.33 -3.84
N LYS A 47 8.84 -12.21 -5.12
CA LYS A 47 10.11 -12.75 -5.64
C LYS A 47 11.21 -11.71 -5.50
N LYS A 48 12.04 -11.85 -4.47
CA LYS A 48 13.20 -10.97 -4.20
C LYS A 48 14.44 -11.50 -4.91
N VAL A 49 15.16 -10.64 -5.62
CA VAL A 49 16.44 -10.97 -6.25
C VAL A 49 17.57 -10.87 -5.23
N VAL A 50 18.27 -11.98 -5.01
CA VAL A 50 19.45 -12.08 -4.14
C VAL A 50 20.55 -12.78 -4.95
N ASP A 51 21.71 -12.15 -5.07
CA ASP A 51 22.86 -12.66 -5.85
C ASP A 51 22.49 -13.07 -7.28
N GLY A 52 21.61 -12.29 -7.92
CA GLY A 52 21.14 -12.53 -9.29
C GLY A 52 20.11 -13.67 -9.41
N LYS A 53 19.60 -14.21 -8.31
CA LYS A 53 18.58 -15.28 -8.30
C LYS A 53 17.32 -14.81 -7.59
N ALA A 54 16.16 -15.13 -8.16
CA ALA A 54 14.88 -14.85 -7.54
C ALA A 54 14.55 -15.86 -6.43
N THR A 55 14.15 -15.34 -5.28
CA THR A 55 13.80 -16.10 -4.08
C THR A 55 12.42 -15.67 -3.57
N ASN A 56 11.62 -16.64 -3.12
CA ASN A 56 10.32 -16.33 -2.53
C ASN A 56 10.50 -15.80 -1.11
N GLN A 57 10.25 -14.51 -0.92
CA GLN A 57 10.32 -13.83 0.38
C GLN A 57 8.90 -13.64 0.91
N LYS A 58 8.64 -14.13 2.13
CA LYS A 58 7.39 -13.83 2.83
C LYS A 58 7.38 -12.37 3.27
N VAL A 59 6.24 -11.71 3.12
CA VAL A 59 6.04 -10.31 3.48
C VAL A 59 4.76 -10.13 4.28
N GLU A 60 4.77 -9.17 5.20
CA GLU A 60 3.58 -8.71 5.89
C GLU A 60 3.03 -7.47 5.17
N THR A 61 1.72 -7.44 4.95
CA THR A 61 1.07 -6.41 4.14
C THR A 61 0.19 -5.49 4.99
N GLY A 62 0.08 -4.24 4.56
CA GLY A 62 -0.71 -3.20 5.22
C GLY A 62 -1.83 -2.69 4.32
N ASN A 63 -1.91 -1.36 4.21
CA ASN A 63 -2.94 -0.73 3.40
C ASN A 63 -2.76 -1.04 1.90
N MET A 64 -3.85 -1.03 1.16
CA MET A 64 -3.87 -1.12 -0.29
C MET A 64 -4.44 0.17 -0.88
N ASN A 65 -3.77 0.74 -1.87
CA ASN A 65 -4.19 1.99 -2.50
C ASN A 65 -3.65 2.08 -3.93
N ASN A 66 -4.48 2.54 -4.88
CA ASN A 66 -4.09 2.78 -6.27
C ASN A 66 -3.30 1.61 -6.92
N GLY A 67 -3.75 0.36 -6.73
CA GLY A 67 -3.10 -0.81 -7.32
C GLY A 67 -1.78 -1.22 -6.66
N LYS A 68 -1.41 -0.55 -5.56
CA LYS A 68 -0.22 -0.85 -4.75
C LYS A 68 -0.64 -1.34 -3.38
N ILE A 69 0.23 -2.17 -2.80
CA ILE A 69 0.08 -2.69 -1.45
C ILE A 69 1.29 -2.27 -0.62
N GLN A 70 1.01 -1.84 0.60
CA GLN A 70 2.03 -1.48 1.57
C GLN A 70 2.67 -2.75 2.11
N ILE A 71 4.00 -2.80 2.14
CA ILE A 71 4.77 -3.84 2.81
C ILE A 71 5.24 -3.28 4.16
N THR A 72 4.87 -3.97 5.23
CA THR A 72 5.15 -3.57 6.62
C THR A 72 6.32 -4.36 7.22
N SER A 73 6.64 -5.54 6.67
CA SER A 73 7.79 -6.36 7.05
C SER A 73 8.19 -7.30 5.90
N GLY A 74 9.45 -7.75 5.93
CA GLY A 74 10.00 -8.73 4.97
C GLY A 74 10.70 -8.14 3.74
N LEU A 75 10.72 -6.81 3.59
CA LEU A 75 11.50 -6.09 2.57
C LEU A 75 12.23 -4.89 3.15
N ALA A 76 13.31 -4.49 2.50
CA ALA A 76 14.04 -3.26 2.77
C ALA A 76 14.07 -2.35 1.53
N ASN A 77 14.25 -1.04 1.76
CA ASN A 77 14.46 -0.10 0.66
C ASN A 77 15.69 -0.50 -0.17
N GLY A 78 15.53 -0.55 -1.49
CA GLY A 78 16.57 -0.98 -2.43
C GLY A 78 16.53 -2.45 -2.81
N ASP A 79 15.66 -3.26 -2.21
CA ASP A 79 15.42 -4.63 -2.65
C ASP A 79 14.86 -4.67 -4.08
N LEU A 80 15.38 -5.58 -4.90
CA LEU A 80 14.95 -5.81 -6.28
C LEU A 80 13.90 -6.93 -6.33
N LEU A 81 12.81 -6.69 -7.04
CA LEU A 81 11.72 -7.65 -7.21
C LEU A 81 11.60 -8.11 -8.67
N GLU A 82 11.31 -9.39 -8.84
CA GLU A 82 10.94 -10.01 -10.12
C GLU A 82 9.44 -10.35 -10.11
N GLU A 83 8.83 -10.36 -11.30
CA GLU A 83 7.41 -10.73 -11.49
C GLU A 83 7.22 -12.26 -11.47
#